data_AF-A0A0S8D118-F1
#
_entry.id   AF-A0A0S8D118-F1
#
_cell.length_a   1.000
_cell.length_b   1.000
_cell.length_c   1.000
_cell.angle_alpha   90.00
_cell.angle_beta   90.00
_cell.angle_gamma   90.00
#
_symmetry.space_group_name_H-M   'P 1'
#
loop_
_entity.id
_entity.type
_entity.pdbx_description
1 polymer ?
#
loop_
_entity_poly.entity_id
_entity_poly.type
_entity_poly.pdbx_seq_one_letter_code
_entity_poly.pdbx_strand_id
1 'polypeptide(L)'
;MGLKDHHRELVDRVDTNISMGTYYLRQVMDSLDNNPVVASAGYNAGPSRAARWRDVKPLEGSIYAETIPYPETRGYVKKVMSNTMYYARLFGSPSLSLRDRLGTVPARPVNTN
;
A
#
# COMPACT_ATOMS: atom_id res chain seq x y z
N MET A 1 15.15 -21.06 -22.85
CA MET A 1 15.06 -21.97 -21.67
C MET A 1 13.67 -21.82 -21.09
N GLY A 2 12.87 -22.86 -21.24
CA GLY A 2 11.46 -22.86 -20.86
C GLY A 2 11.30 -23.17 -19.37
N LEU A 3 10.52 -22.33 -18.69
CA LEU A 3 10.03 -22.59 -17.34
C LEU A 3 8.51 -22.77 -17.43
N LYS A 4 8.10 -23.83 -18.13
CA LYS A 4 6.79 -24.44 -17.94
C LYS A 4 7.03 -25.50 -16.88
N ASP A 5 6.60 -25.27 -15.64
CA ASP A 5 5.85 -26.27 -14.85
C ASP A 5 5.82 -26.04 -13.31
N HIS A 6 6.58 -25.12 -12.69
CA HIS A 6 6.58 -25.00 -11.21
C HIS A 6 6.44 -23.56 -10.67
N HIS A 7 5.42 -22.81 -11.12
CA HIS A 7 5.25 -21.39 -10.73
C HIS A 7 4.65 -21.15 -9.33
N ARG A 8 3.91 -22.12 -8.76
CA ARG A 8 3.23 -21.94 -7.46
C ARG A 8 4.13 -22.25 -6.26
N GLU A 9 4.94 -23.29 -6.35
CA GLU A 9 5.79 -23.75 -5.24
C GLU A 9 6.92 -22.75 -4.89
N LEU A 10 7.32 -21.90 -5.84
CA LEU A 10 8.30 -20.84 -5.58
C LEU A 10 7.73 -19.73 -4.68
N VAL A 11 6.42 -19.47 -4.73
CA VAL A 11 5.78 -18.48 -3.87
C VAL A 11 5.54 -19.03 -2.45
N ASP A 12 5.62 -20.36 -2.28
CA ASP A 12 5.52 -21.03 -0.98
C ASP A 12 6.86 -21.00 -0.21
N ARG A 13 7.97 -20.75 -0.90
CA ARG A 13 9.27 -20.50 -0.25
C ARG A 13 9.29 -19.11 0.37
N VAL A 14 9.45 -19.06 1.69
CA VAL A 14 9.43 -17.82 2.49
C VAL A 14 10.31 -16.72 1.90
N ASP A 15 11.58 -17.00 1.60
CA ASP A 15 12.51 -15.98 1.10
C ASP A 15 12.08 -15.42 -0.26
N THR A 16 11.54 -16.27 -1.13
CA THR A 16 11.07 -15.88 -2.45
C THR A 16 9.78 -15.06 -2.34
N ASN A 17 8.86 -15.47 -1.48
CA ASN A 17 7.63 -14.75 -1.18
C ASN A 17 7.91 -13.33 -0.66
N ILE A 18 8.80 -13.21 0.33
CA ILE A 18 9.20 -11.92 0.91
C ILE A 18 9.88 -11.04 -0.15
N SER A 19 10.79 -11.60 -0.95
CA SER A 19 11.50 -10.85 -2.00
C SER A 19 10.53 -10.33 -3.07
N MET A 20 9.62 -11.17 -3.55
CA MET A 20 8.61 -10.76 -4.54
C MET A 20 7.63 -9.74 -3.95
N GLY A 21 7.15 -9.97 -2.73
CA GLY A 21 6.22 -9.07 -2.05
C GLY A 21 6.82 -7.70 -1.78
N THR A 22 8.07 -7.63 -1.32
CA THR A 22 8.77 -6.36 -1.08
C THR A 22 9.09 -5.63 -2.38
N TYR A 23 9.48 -6.35 -3.43
CA TYR A 23 9.66 -5.78 -4.77
C TYR A 23 8.35 -5.18 -5.30
N TYR A 24 7.25 -5.94 -5.24
CA TYR A 24 5.95 -5.45 -5.68
C TYR A 24 5.47 -4.27 -4.84
N LEU A 25 5.64 -4.31 -3.52
CA LEU A 25 5.32 -3.20 -2.63
C LEU A 25 6.09 -1.93 -3.02
N ARG A 26 7.39 -2.04 -3.35
CA ARG A 26 8.18 -0.90 -3.80
C ARG A 26 7.65 -0.35 -5.12
N GLN A 27 7.37 -1.20 -6.10
CA GLN A 27 6.80 -0.79 -7.38
C GLN A 27 5.46 -0.06 -7.22
N VAL A 28 4.58 -0.58 -6.35
CA VAL A 28 3.29 0.05 -6.03
C VAL A 28 3.51 1.41 -5.37
N MET A 29 4.41 1.51 -4.40
CA MET A 29 4.77 2.75 -3.70
C MET A 29 5.26 3.82 -4.68
N ASP A 30 6.16 3.46 -5.59
CA ASP A 30 6.71 4.36 -6.61
C ASP A 30 5.62 4.86 -7.57
N SER A 31 4.67 3.99 -7.94
CA SER A 31 3.56 4.36 -8.83
C SER A 31 2.48 5.25 -8.19
N LEU A 32 2.51 5.42 -6.87
CA LEU A 32 1.46 6.10 -6.09
C LEU A 32 2.03 7.22 -5.22
N ASP A 33 2.96 7.99 -5.79
CA ASP A 33 3.56 9.20 -5.21
C ASP A 33 4.27 8.97 -3.88
N ASN A 34 4.78 7.77 -3.66
CA ASN A 34 5.35 7.34 -2.38
C ASN A 34 4.40 7.56 -1.19
N ASN A 35 3.07 7.56 -1.41
CA ASN A 35 2.11 7.71 -0.32
C ASN A 35 1.79 6.34 0.30
N PRO A 36 2.15 6.10 1.58
CA PRO A 36 2.03 4.78 2.19
C PRO A 36 0.58 4.30 2.35
N VAL A 37 -0.38 5.22 2.51
CA VAL A 37 -1.81 4.87 2.66
C VAL A 37 -2.37 4.38 1.32
N VAL A 38 -2.13 5.14 0.25
CA VAL A 38 -2.58 4.76 -1.10
C VAL A 38 -1.84 3.51 -1.57
N ALA A 39 -0.53 3.40 -1.33
CA ALA A 39 0.25 2.22 -1.68
C ALA A 39 -0.24 0.96 -0.97
N SER A 40 -0.61 1.06 0.32
CA SER A 40 -1.22 -0.08 1.04
C SER A 40 -2.55 -0.52 0.43
N ALA A 41 -3.37 0.44 0.00
CA ALA A 41 -4.60 0.13 -0.73
C ALA A 41 -4.29 -0.51 -2.10
N GLY A 42 -3.28 -0.01 -2.81
CA GLY A 42 -2.85 -0.50 -4.12
C GLY A 42 -2.25 -1.90 -4.08
N TYR A 43 -1.55 -2.25 -3.00
CA TYR A 43 -1.00 -3.58 -2.79
C TYR A 43 -2.12 -4.62 -2.67
N ASN A 44 -3.20 -4.31 -1.95
CA ASN A 44 -4.33 -5.22 -1.74
C ASN A 44 -5.35 -5.22 -2.90
N ALA A 45 -5.69 -4.06 -3.46
CA ALA A 45 -6.77 -3.93 -4.43
C ALA A 45 -6.32 -3.61 -5.86
N GLY A 46 -5.02 -3.39 -6.09
CA GLY A 46 -4.42 -2.98 -7.35
C GLY A 46 -4.17 -1.46 -7.43
N PRO A 47 -3.03 -0.99 -7.98
CA PRO A 47 -2.66 0.42 -8.03
C PRO A 47 -3.69 1.33 -8.71
N SER A 48 -4.27 0.88 -9.83
CA SER A 48 -5.27 1.65 -10.58
C SER A 48 -6.53 1.93 -9.76
N ARG A 49 -6.97 0.98 -8.93
CA ARG A 49 -8.13 1.19 -8.03
C ARG A 49 -7.78 2.19 -6.93
N ALA A 50 -6.63 2.02 -6.30
CA ALA A 50 -6.16 2.93 -5.25
C ALA A 50 -6.01 4.37 -5.75
N ALA A 51 -5.41 4.57 -6.93
CA ALA A 51 -5.34 5.88 -7.57
C ALA A 51 -6.73 6.48 -7.84
N ARG A 52 -7.67 5.67 -8.36
CA ARG A 52 -9.04 6.10 -8.66
C ARG A 52 -9.83 6.51 -7.42
N TRP A 53 -9.54 5.94 -6.25
CA TRP A 53 -10.23 6.28 -5.02
C TRP A 53 -9.78 7.59 -4.38
N ARG A 54 -8.69 8.19 -4.85
CA ARG A 54 -8.29 9.53 -4.42
C ARG A 54 -9.34 10.56 -4.81
N ASP A 55 -9.49 11.60 -4.01
CA ASP A 55 -10.36 12.73 -4.29
C ASP A 55 -9.77 13.61 -5.41
N VAL A 56 -10.58 14.48 -6.00
CA VAL A 56 -10.13 15.50 -6.97
C VAL A 56 -9.26 16.57 -6.30
N LYS A 57 -9.29 16.69 -4.97
CA LYS A 57 -8.41 17.55 -4.18
C LYS A 57 -7.57 16.71 -3.20
N PRO A 58 -6.45 17.24 -2.67
CA PRO A 58 -5.75 16.59 -1.57
C PRO A 58 -6.70 16.34 -0.39
N LEU A 59 -6.58 15.18 0.25
CA LEU A 59 -7.47 14.73 1.31
C LEU A 59 -6.67 14.11 2.45
N GLU A 60 -7.15 14.23 3.69
CA GLU A 60 -6.53 13.54 4.82
C GLU A 60 -6.50 12.02 4.59
N GLY A 61 -5.37 11.38 4.90
CA GLY A 61 -5.19 9.94 4.68
C GLY A 61 -6.16 9.07 5.48
N SER A 62 -6.63 9.54 6.64
CA SER A 62 -7.68 8.86 7.42
C SER A 62 -9.01 8.84 6.66
N ILE A 63 -9.41 9.97 6.06
CA ILE A 63 -10.64 10.08 5.26
C ILE A 63 -10.51 9.24 3.99
N TYR A 64 -9.38 9.29 3.29
CA TYR A 64 -9.13 8.39 2.17
C TYR A 64 -9.30 6.93 2.60
N ALA A 65 -8.67 6.51 3.70
CA ALA A 65 -8.77 5.13 4.18
C ALA A 65 -10.22 4.73 4.50
N GLU A 66 -11.00 5.59 5.17
CA GLU A 66 -12.40 5.31 5.52
C GLU A 66 -13.34 5.30 4.32
N THR A 67 -13.03 6.07 3.27
CA THR A 67 -13.87 6.17 2.07
C THR A 67 -13.56 5.10 1.00
N ILE A 68 -12.55 4.25 1.21
CA ILE A 68 -12.26 3.10 0.32
C ILE A 68 -13.53 2.26 0.13
N PRO A 69 -14.03 2.04 -1.10
CA PRO A 69 -15.31 1.36 -1.34
C PRO A 69 -15.34 -0.12 -0.92
N TYR A 70 -14.18 -0.78 -0.90
CA TYR A 70 -14.08 -2.20 -0.54
C TYR A 70 -13.87 -2.33 0.97
N PRO A 71 -14.82 -2.90 1.73
CA PRO A 71 -14.70 -3.02 3.19
C PRO A 71 -13.46 -3.81 3.64
N GLU A 72 -13.11 -4.85 2.88
CA GLU A 72 -11.89 -5.63 3.11
C GLU A 72 -10.64 -4.74 2.98
N THR A 73 -10.47 -4.04 1.86
CA THR A 73 -9.33 -3.16 1.63
C THR A 73 -9.27 -2.01 2.63
N ARG A 74 -10.43 -1.43 3.00
CA ARG A 74 -10.55 -0.44 4.07
C ARG A 74 -10.00 -0.97 5.39
N GLY A 75 -10.42 -2.17 5.79
CA GLY A 75 -9.92 -2.84 6.99
C GLY A 75 -8.43 -3.17 6.91
N TYR A 76 -7.97 -3.62 5.74
CA TYR A 76 -6.56 -3.94 5.47
C TYR A 76 -5.66 -2.72 5.67
N VAL A 77 -5.98 -1.59 5.03
CA VAL A 77 -5.17 -0.36 5.12
C VAL A 77 -5.05 0.11 6.57
N LYS A 78 -6.15 0.13 7.31
CA LYS A 78 -6.14 0.50 8.74
C LYS A 78 -5.24 -0.39 9.56
N LYS A 79 -5.33 -1.72 9.39
CA LYS A 79 -4.49 -2.68 10.10
C LYS A 79 -3.01 -2.50 9.75
N VAL A 80 -2.69 -2.36 8.46
CA VAL A 80 -1.29 -2.17 8.02
C VAL A 80 -0.71 -0.89 8.61
N MET A 81 -1.41 0.25 8.52
CA MET A 81 -0.92 1.51 9.06
C MET A 81 -0.71 1.45 10.57
N SER A 82 -1.67 0.90 11.33
CA SER A 82 -1.51 0.71 12.77
C SER A 82 -0.34 -0.22 13.11
N ASN A 83 -0.20 -1.34 12.41
CA ASN A 83 0.89 -2.29 12.62
C ASN A 83 2.25 -1.65 12.34
N THR A 84 2.36 -0.74 11.36
CA THR A 84 3.63 -0.06 11.08
C THR A 84 4.13 0.78 12.27
N MET A 85 3.23 1.34 13.08
CA MET A 85 3.59 2.07 14.30
C MET A 85 4.13 1.12 15.37
N TYR A 86 3.52 -0.06 15.52
CA TYR A 86 3.99 -1.09 16.43
C TYR A 86 5.38 -1.59 16.04
N TYR A 87 5.60 -1.90 14.75
CA TYR A 87 6.90 -2.36 14.27
C TYR A 87 7.98 -1.28 14.34
N ALA A 88 7.66 -0.02 14.06
CA ALA A 88 8.62 1.09 14.22
C ALA A 88 9.14 1.18 15.66
N ARG A 89 8.24 1.05 16.64
CA ARG A 89 8.60 1.00 18.06
C ARG A 89 9.46 -0.23 18.40
N LEU A 90 9.09 -1.41 17.90
CA LEU A 90 9.84 -2.65 18.13
C LEU A 90 11.27 -2.57 17.59
N PHE A 91 11.46 -1.92 16.44
CA PHE A 91 12.77 -1.73 15.81
C PHE A 91 13.54 -0.51 16.30
N GLY A 92 13.07 0.18 17.35
CA GLY A 92 13.73 1.38 17.87
C GLY A 92 13.83 2.53 16.88
N SER A 93 13.00 2.52 15.82
CA SER A 93 12.95 3.61 14.85
C SER A 93 12.19 4.80 15.43
N PRO A 94 12.55 6.05 15.06
CA PRO A 94 11.74 7.21 15.41
C PRO A 94 10.29 7.00 14.96
N SER A 95 9.37 6.83 15.91
CA SER A 95 7.98 6.60 15.59
C SER A 95 7.30 7.94 15.30
N LEU A 96 6.93 8.16 14.05
CA LEU A 96 5.94 9.18 13.70
C LEU A 96 4.61 8.86 14.39
N SER A 97 3.78 9.88 14.63
CA SER A 97 2.42 9.61 15.10
C SER A 97 1.62 8.90 13.99
N LEU A 98 0.56 8.18 14.34
CA LEU A 98 -0.33 7.57 13.34
C LEU A 98 -0.91 8.64 12.39
N ARG A 99 -1.20 9.83 12.92
CA ARG A 99 -1.68 10.95 12.12
C ARG A 99 -0.65 11.38 11.06
N ASP A 100 0.61 11.53 11.47
CA ASP A 100 1.68 11.91 10.53
C ASP A 100 1.92 10.82 9.48
N ARG A 101 1.81 9.55 9.90
CA ARG A 101 1.93 8.39 9.00
C ARG A 101 0.82 8.34 7.96
N LEU A 102 -0.42 8.65 8.36
CA LEU A 102 -1.57 8.72 7.45
C LEU A 102 -1.44 9.93 6.52
N GLY A 103 -0.95 11.06 7.04
CA GLY A 103 -0.59 12.24 6.28
C GLY A 103 -1.72 12.77 5.41
N THR A 104 -1.32 13.38 4.28
CA THR A 104 -2.25 13.85 3.24
C THR A 104 -2.07 12.99 2.00
N VAL A 105 -3.17 12.48 1.48
CA VAL A 105 -3.25 11.81 0.18
C VAL A 105 -3.33 12.88 -0.90
N PRO A 106 -2.45 12.86 -1.91
CA PRO A 106 -2.49 13.83 -3.00
C PRO A 106 -3.78 13.66 -3.82
N ALA A 107 -4.14 14.71 -4.56
CA ALA A 107 -5.25 14.67 -5.49
C ALA A 107 -5.07 13.54 -6.52
N ARG A 108 -6.18 13.05 -7.07
CA ARG A 108 -6.18 12.09 -8.17
C ARG A 108 -5.37 12.66 -9.34
N PRO A 109 -4.42 11.90 -9.90
CA PRO A 109 -3.73 12.34 -11.11
C PRO A 109 -4.74 12.54 -12.23
N VAL A 110 -4.65 13.67 -12.93
CA VAL A 110 -5.43 13.91 -14.14
C VAL A 110 -4.86 12.98 -15.20
N ASN A 111 -5.68 12.13 -15.80
CA ASN A 111 -5.25 11.30 -16.92
C ASN A 111 -4.90 12.23 -18.09
N THR A 112 -3.61 12.55 -18.26
CA THR A 112 -3.08 13.03 -19.54
C THR A 112 -2.96 11.82 -20.44
N ASN A 113 -3.94 11.66 -21.35
CA ASN A 113 -3.81 10.78 -22.51
C ASN A 113 -2.74 11.32 -23.46
#